data_AF-A0A7J9JNI4-F1
#
_entry.id   AF-A0A7J9JNI4-F1
#
_cell.length_a   1.000
_cell.length_b   1.000
_cell.length_c   1.000
_cell.angle_alpha   90.00
_cell.angle_beta   90.00
_cell.angle_gamma   90.00
#
_symmetry.space_group_name_H-M   'P 1'
#
loop_
_entity.id
_entity.type
_entity.pdbx_description
1 polymer ?
#
loop_
_entity_poly.entity_id
_entity_poly.type
_entity_poly.pdbx_seq_one_letter_code
_entity_poly.pdbx_strand_id
1 'polypeptide(L)'
;MSIIEHVVLFKVKGDTEQEKVNAMLNNLNGLVSLDPVLHLTAGPVHRIKSPILNFTHMLHSRYKSKEDLNTYSAHPEHQRVVKENVIPICDDIMAVDWVADNDPTPLSLPPGSAFKVTFLKLKESVSNEVQGGILGEIKGVKEGISGIQQM
;
A
#
# COMPACT_ATOMS: atom_id res chain seq x y z
N MET A 1 -17.48 8.31 6.39
CA MET A 1 -17.47 7.54 5.13
C MET A 1 -16.32 6.57 5.22
N SER A 2 -16.45 5.32 4.77
CA SER A 2 -15.34 4.36 4.75
C SER A 2 -14.68 4.36 3.38
N ILE A 3 -13.36 4.23 3.32
CA ILE A 3 -12.63 4.02 2.06
C ILE A 3 -12.00 2.63 2.04
N ILE A 4 -11.61 2.18 0.85
CA ILE A 4 -10.77 0.99 0.69
C ILE A 4 -9.33 1.46 0.52
N GLU A 5 -8.46 0.98 1.40
CA GLU A 5 -7.02 1.11 1.28
C GLU A 5 -6.49 -0.15 0.59
N HIS A 6 -5.70 0.05 -0.46
CA HIS A 6 -5.07 -1.01 -1.24
C HIS A 6 -3.56 -0.81 -1.19
N VAL A 7 -2.84 -1.79 -0.66
CA VAL A 7 -1.37 -1.79 -0.62
C VAL A 7 -0.84 -3.00 -1.36
N VAL A 8 0.08 -2.77 -2.28
CA VAL A 8 0.81 -3.84 -2.97
C VAL A 8 2.29 -3.71 -2.69
N LEU A 9 2.91 -4.80 -2.29
CA LEU A 9 4.35 -4.92 -2.13
C LEU A 9 4.92 -5.76 -3.26
N PHE A 10 5.97 -5.25 -3.90
CA PHE A 10 6.63 -5.90 -5.04
C PHE A 10 8.06 -6.26 -4.67
N LYS A 11 8.46 -7.48 -5.01
CA LYS A 11 9.84 -7.94 -4.91
C LYS A 11 10.39 -8.00 -6.33
N VAL A 12 11.02 -6.91 -6.76
CA VAL A 12 11.71 -6.85 -8.06
C VAL A 12 12.94 -7.77 -8.03
N LYS A 13 13.17 -8.51 -9.12
CA LYS A 13 14.35 -9.37 -9.32
C LYS A 13 15.64 -8.57 -9.25
N GLY A 14 16.65 -9.12 -8.57
CA GLY A 14 17.90 -8.42 -8.28
C GLY A 14 18.76 -8.05 -9.50
N ASP A 15 18.54 -8.69 -10.63
CA ASP A 15 19.23 -8.46 -11.92
C ASP A 15 18.42 -7.60 -12.90
N THR A 16 17.28 -7.04 -12.47
CA THR A 16 16.46 -6.18 -13.32
C THR A 16 17.18 -4.87 -13.65
N GLU A 17 17.25 -4.54 -14.94
CA GLU A 17 17.75 -3.25 -15.42
C GLU A 17 16.94 -2.08 -14.83
N GLN A 18 17.62 -1.03 -14.37
CA GLN A 18 16.99 0.13 -13.74
C GLN A 18 15.94 0.81 -14.64
N GLU A 19 16.13 0.79 -15.96
CA GLU A 19 15.18 1.33 -16.92
C GLU A 19 13.83 0.63 -16.86
N LYS A 20 13.81 -0.70 -16.67
CA LYS A 20 12.57 -1.49 -16.52
C LYS A 20 11.89 -1.19 -15.19
N VAL A 21 12.66 -0.99 -14.13
CA VAL A 21 12.12 -0.58 -12.82
C VAL A 21 11.49 0.81 -12.90
N ASN A 22 12.17 1.76 -13.57
CA ASN A 22 11.64 3.10 -13.80
C ASN A 22 10.37 3.05 -14.65
N ALA A 23 10.33 2.23 -15.69
CA ALA A 23 9.15 2.02 -16.52
C ALA A 23 7.99 1.44 -15.69
N MET A 24 8.24 0.46 -14.82
CA MET A 24 7.23 -0.07 -13.90
C MET A 24 6.66 1.03 -13.00
N LEU A 25 7.51 1.82 -12.34
CA LEU A 25 7.05 2.89 -11.45
C LEU A 25 6.28 3.99 -12.19
N ASN A 26 6.74 4.41 -13.37
CA ASN A 26 6.06 5.42 -14.16
C ASN A 26 4.68 4.95 -14.63
N ASN A 27 4.57 3.70 -15.12
CA ASN A 27 3.30 3.14 -15.55
C ASN A 27 2.34 2.91 -14.38
N LEU A 28 2.82 2.40 -13.24
CA LEU A 28 2.01 2.25 -12.03
C LEU A 28 1.48 3.59 -11.54
N ASN A 29 2.33 4.61 -11.40
CA ASN A 29 1.91 5.94 -10.97
C ASN A 29 0.95 6.59 -11.99
N GLY A 30 1.07 6.30 -13.29
CA GLY A 30 0.15 6.76 -14.33
C GLY A 30 -1.30 6.29 -14.16
N LEU A 31 -1.51 5.17 -13.47
CA LEU A 31 -2.85 4.64 -13.17
C LEU A 31 -3.67 5.53 -12.22
N VAL A 32 -3.05 6.55 -11.60
CA VAL A 32 -3.77 7.58 -10.83
C VAL A 32 -4.80 8.35 -11.68
N SER A 33 -4.64 8.34 -13.00
CA SER A 33 -5.56 9.00 -13.94
C SER A 33 -6.86 8.24 -14.19
N LEU A 34 -6.99 7.00 -13.69
CA LEU A 34 -8.20 6.21 -13.87
C LEU A 34 -9.31 6.68 -12.93
N ASP A 35 -10.52 6.86 -13.46
CA ASP A 35 -11.72 7.32 -12.75
C ASP A 35 -11.97 6.70 -11.35
N PRO A 36 -11.85 5.37 -11.12
CA PRO A 36 -12.10 4.80 -9.79
C PRO A 36 -11.01 5.12 -8.74
N VAL A 37 -9.86 5.65 -9.16
CA VAL A 37 -8.68 5.85 -8.28
C VAL A 37 -8.75 7.22 -7.61
N LEU A 38 -8.84 7.25 -6.28
CA LEU A 38 -8.82 8.50 -5.50
C LEU A 38 -7.41 9.02 -5.22
N HIS A 39 -6.49 8.08 -5.02
CA HIS A 39 -5.10 8.31 -4.72
C HIS A 39 -4.33 7.09 -5.19
N LEU A 40 -3.14 7.29 -5.74
CA LEU A 40 -2.21 6.23 -6.02
C LEU A 40 -0.79 6.79 -5.99
N THR A 41 0.10 6.09 -5.31
CA THR A 41 1.54 6.32 -5.39
C THR A 41 2.29 5.01 -5.36
N ALA A 42 3.34 4.89 -6.17
CA ALA A 42 4.25 3.76 -6.16
C ALA A 42 5.70 4.23 -6.09
N GLY A 43 6.52 3.54 -5.30
CA GLY A 43 7.93 3.91 -5.11
C GLY A 43 8.77 2.85 -4.41
N PRO A 44 10.09 3.07 -4.31
CA PRO A 44 10.99 2.17 -3.60
C PRO A 44 10.72 2.21 -2.09
N VAL A 45 10.84 1.05 -1.44
CA VAL A 45 10.72 0.96 0.00
C VAL A 45 12.02 1.46 0.64
N HIS A 46 11.93 2.52 1.44
CA HIS A 46 13.08 3.07 2.15
C HIS A 46 13.61 2.14 3.26
N ARG A 47 12.72 1.44 3.97
CA ARG A 47 13.08 0.55 5.08
C ARG A 47 12.04 -0.54 5.31
N ILE A 48 12.51 -1.79 5.40
CA ILE A 48 11.71 -2.92 5.89
C ILE A 48 12.25 -3.38 7.25
N LYS A 49 11.35 -3.56 8.22
CA LYS A 49 11.66 -4.14 9.54
C LYS A 49 11.03 -5.52 9.67
N SER A 50 11.47 -6.45 8.82
CA SER A 50 11.04 -7.85 8.82
C SER A 50 12.23 -8.72 8.46
N PRO A 51 12.50 -9.82 9.18
CA PRO A 51 13.56 -10.76 8.82
C PRO A 51 13.14 -11.70 7.67
N ILE A 52 11.85 -11.74 7.31
CA ILE A 52 11.29 -12.72 6.37
C ILE A 52 10.86 -12.05 5.05
N LEU A 53 10.37 -10.82 5.11
CA LEU A 53 9.89 -10.09 3.94
C LEU A 53 11.00 -9.22 3.36
N ASN A 54 11.26 -9.35 2.06
CA ASN A 54 12.30 -8.61 1.34
C ASN A 54 11.77 -7.91 0.08
N PHE A 55 10.56 -7.35 0.14
CA PHE A 55 10.00 -6.51 -0.91
C PHE A 55 10.85 -5.26 -1.15
N THR A 56 10.90 -4.79 -2.39
CA THR A 56 11.76 -3.66 -2.79
C THR A 56 10.96 -2.40 -3.12
N HIS A 57 9.70 -2.57 -3.54
CA HIS A 57 8.82 -1.47 -3.93
C HIS A 57 7.44 -1.65 -3.31
N MET A 58 6.69 -0.56 -3.24
CA MET A 58 5.33 -0.53 -2.71
C MET A 58 4.47 0.38 -3.57
N LEU A 59 3.21 -0.02 -3.75
CA LEU A 59 2.13 0.82 -4.22
C LEU A 59 1.11 0.98 -3.10
N HIS A 60 0.59 2.19 -2.95
CA HIS A 60 -0.52 2.52 -2.08
C HIS A 60 -1.58 3.26 -2.89
N SER A 61 -2.83 2.81 -2.83
CA SER A 61 -3.96 3.49 -3.47
C SER A 61 -5.25 3.43 -2.64
N ARG A 62 -6.21 4.29 -3.02
CA ARG A 62 -7.49 4.47 -2.32
C ARG A 62 -8.67 4.44 -3.28
N TYR A 63 -9.77 3.85 -2.81
CA TYR A 63 -11.03 3.74 -3.54
C TYR A 63 -12.23 4.07 -2.65
N LYS A 64 -13.32 4.57 -3.24
CA LYS A 64 -14.54 4.91 -2.47
C LYS A 64 -15.27 3.67 -1.97
N SER A 65 -15.15 2.55 -2.69
CA SER A 65 -15.85 1.31 -2.39
C SER A 65 -15.07 0.08 -2.87
N LYS A 66 -15.52 -1.11 -2.45
CA LYS A 66 -15.00 -2.39 -2.96
C LYS A 66 -15.30 -2.57 -4.46
N GLU A 67 -16.42 -2.01 -4.93
CA GLU A 67 -16.80 -2.05 -6.34
C GLU A 67 -15.85 -1.20 -7.19
N ASP A 68 -15.43 -0.04 -6.70
CA ASP A 68 -14.43 0.80 -7.38
C ASP A 68 -13.06 0.10 -7.44
N LEU A 69 -12.63 -0.57 -6.37
CA LEU A 69 -11.41 -1.39 -6.38
C LEU A 69 -11.52 -2.53 -7.39
N ASN A 70 -12.67 -3.21 -7.48
CA ASN A 70 -12.89 -4.27 -8.47
C ASN A 70 -12.88 -3.72 -9.90
N THR A 71 -13.48 -2.55 -10.12
CA THR A 71 -13.50 -1.85 -11.40
C THR A 71 -12.09 -1.46 -11.84
N TYR A 72 -11.29 -0.90 -10.93
CA TYR A 72 -9.87 -0.64 -11.14
C TYR A 72 -9.10 -1.92 -11.49
N SER A 73 -9.30 -2.98 -10.71
CA SER A 73 -8.61 -4.26 -10.89
C SER A 73 -8.91 -4.87 -12.26
N ALA A 74 -10.14 -4.75 -12.74
CA ALA A 74 -10.56 -5.22 -14.06
C ALA A 74 -10.23 -4.25 -15.21
N HIS A 75 -9.74 -3.03 -14.92
CA HIS A 75 -9.53 -2.00 -15.93
C HIS A 75 -8.45 -2.44 -16.94
N PRO A 76 -8.67 -2.29 -18.27
CA PRO A 76 -7.71 -2.73 -19.28
C PRO A 76 -6.31 -2.14 -19.12
N GLU A 77 -6.19 -0.85 -18.78
CA GLU A 77 -4.89 -0.23 -18.53
C GLU A 77 -4.18 -0.79 -17.29
N HIS A 78 -4.90 -1.09 -16.21
CA HIS A 78 -4.30 -1.75 -15.05
C HIS A 78 -3.76 -3.13 -15.44
N GLN A 79 -4.57 -3.93 -16.14
CA GLN A 79 -4.17 -5.26 -16.63
C GLN A 79 -2.95 -5.20 -17.56
N ARG A 80 -2.91 -4.20 -18.45
CA ARG A 80 -1.77 -3.95 -19.35
C ARG A 80 -0.50 -3.66 -18.54
N VAL A 81 -0.55 -2.70 -17.61
CA VAL A 81 0.61 -2.33 -16.78
C VAL A 81 1.10 -3.51 -15.94
N VAL A 82 0.20 -4.28 -15.31
CA VAL A 82 0.57 -5.47 -14.54
C VAL A 82 1.28 -6.50 -15.42
N LYS A 83 0.69 -6.80 -16.59
CA LYS A 83 1.22 -7.82 -17.51
C LYS A 83 2.54 -7.43 -18.13
N GLU A 84 2.69 -6.18 -18.54
CA GLU A 84 3.85 -5.71 -19.32
C GLU A 84 4.99 -5.20 -18.43
N ASN A 85 4.69 -4.61 -17.26
CA ASN A 85 5.69 -3.91 -16.47
C ASN A 85 5.94 -4.53 -15.09
N VAL A 86 4.98 -5.26 -14.50
CA VAL A 86 5.12 -5.81 -13.14
C VAL A 86 5.54 -7.29 -13.18
N ILE A 87 4.72 -8.15 -13.80
CA ILE A 87 4.92 -9.61 -13.84
C ILE A 87 6.31 -10.01 -14.36
N PRO A 88 6.85 -9.40 -15.44
CA PRO A 88 8.13 -9.87 -16.00
C PRO A 88 9.32 -9.67 -15.05
N ILE A 89 9.27 -8.68 -14.16
CA ILE A 89 10.41 -8.25 -13.34
C ILE A 89 10.26 -8.53 -11.85
N CYS A 90 9.09 -9.00 -11.39
CA CYS A 90 8.87 -9.33 -9.98
C CYS A 90 9.01 -10.84 -9.72
N ASP A 91 9.65 -11.19 -8.61
CA ASP A 91 9.71 -12.55 -8.04
C ASP A 91 8.51 -12.83 -7.12
N ASP A 92 7.97 -11.80 -6.49
CA ASP A 92 6.87 -11.92 -5.54
C ASP A 92 6.04 -10.63 -5.52
N ILE A 93 4.74 -10.79 -5.29
CA ILE A 93 3.75 -9.72 -5.23
C ILE A 93 2.77 -10.06 -4.11
N MET A 94 2.64 -9.15 -3.14
CA MET A 94 1.66 -9.28 -2.07
C MET A 94 0.74 -8.06 -2.05
N ALA A 95 -0.56 -8.29 -2.31
CA ALA A 95 -1.59 -7.27 -2.19
C ALA A 95 -2.37 -7.45 -0.87
N VAL A 96 -2.67 -6.35 -0.21
CA VAL A 96 -3.46 -6.30 1.03
C VAL A 96 -4.46 -5.17 0.93
N ASP A 97 -5.73 -5.52 1.14
CA ASP A 97 -6.84 -4.57 1.13
C ASP A 97 -7.52 -4.52 2.51
N TRP A 98 -7.91 -3.32 2.95
CA TRP A 98 -8.76 -3.19 4.12
C TRP A 98 -9.74 -2.03 3.99
N VAL A 99 -10.82 -2.13 4.76
CA VAL A 99 -11.79 -1.02 4.92
C VAL A 99 -11.25 -0.11 6.01
N ALA A 100 -10.99 1.15 5.68
CA ALA A 100 -10.65 2.17 6.66
C ALA A 100 -11.94 2.82 7.17
N ASP A 101 -12.24 2.65 8.46
CA ASP A 101 -13.46 3.15 9.10
C ASP A 101 -13.52 4.68 9.25
N ASN A 102 -12.41 5.37 8.99
CA ASN A 102 -12.31 6.83 9.03
C ASN A 102 -12.04 7.36 7.62
N ASP A 103 -12.71 8.45 7.26
CA ASP A 103 -12.48 9.19 6.03
C ASP A 103 -11.14 9.93 6.17
N PRO A 104 -10.05 9.52 5.49
CA PRO A 104 -8.79 10.23 5.63
C PRO A 104 -8.95 11.58 4.94
N THR A 105 -9.07 12.64 5.72
CA THR A 105 -8.92 14.00 5.24
C THR A 105 -7.48 14.44 5.53
N PRO A 106 -6.65 14.73 4.50
CA PRO A 106 -6.95 14.72 3.07
C PRO A 106 -6.90 13.33 2.42
N LEU A 107 -7.71 13.13 1.36
CA LEU A 107 -7.78 11.87 0.59
C LEU A 107 -6.47 11.53 -0.11
N SER A 108 -5.66 12.54 -0.42
CA SER A 108 -4.29 12.41 -0.92
C SER A 108 -3.33 13.08 0.05
N LEU A 109 -2.16 12.47 0.26
CA LEU A 109 -1.12 13.03 1.12
C LEU A 109 -0.47 14.25 0.46
N PRO A 110 -0.10 15.29 1.23
CA PRO A 110 0.70 16.40 0.71
C PRO A 110 2.00 15.92 0.07
N PRO A 111 2.51 16.59 -0.98
CA PRO A 111 3.82 16.28 -1.55
C PRO A 111 4.92 16.25 -0.48
N GLY A 112 5.81 15.26 -0.55
CA GLY A 112 6.89 15.05 0.43
C GLY A 112 6.47 14.29 1.69
N SER A 113 5.21 13.88 1.82
CA SER A 113 4.78 12.99 2.92
C SER A 113 5.46 11.63 2.85
N ALA A 114 5.82 11.08 4.00
CA ALA A 114 6.29 9.71 4.12
C ALA A 114 5.13 8.78 4.50
N PHE A 115 5.03 7.63 3.82
CA PHE A 115 4.07 6.60 4.16
C PHE A 115 4.74 5.46 4.94
N LYS A 116 4.15 5.06 6.06
CA LYS A 116 4.61 3.93 6.87
C LYS A 116 3.48 2.93 7.04
N VAL A 117 3.65 1.74 6.46
CA VAL A 117 2.76 0.59 6.70
C VAL A 117 3.41 -0.33 7.73
N THR A 118 2.59 -0.89 8.62
CA THR A 118 3.02 -1.93 9.55
C THR A 118 1.99 -3.03 9.53
N PHE A 119 2.38 -4.20 9.01
CA PHE A 119 1.57 -5.41 9.05
C PHE A 119 1.92 -6.19 10.32
N LEU A 120 0.91 -6.56 11.09
CA LEU A 120 1.05 -7.33 12.32
C LEU A 120 0.29 -8.64 12.16
N LYS A 121 1.02 -9.76 12.28
CA LYS A 121 0.41 -11.09 12.42
C LYS A 121 0.39 -11.46 13.90
N LEU A 122 -0.79 -11.64 14.47
CA LEU A 122 -0.93 -12.13 15.84
C LEU A 122 -0.49 -13.59 15.93
N LYS A 123 0.10 -13.98 17.07
CA LYS A 123 0.43 -15.39 17.34
C LYS A 123 -0.85 -16.20 17.47
N GLU A 124 -0.81 -17.45 17.02
CA GLU A 124 -1.96 -18.37 17.08
C GLU A 124 -2.42 -18.65 18.51
N SER A 125 -1.54 -18.50 19.50
CA SER A 125 -1.83 -18.70 20.92
C SER A 125 -2.59 -17.54 21.59
N VAL A 126 -2.92 -16.47 20.86
CA VAL A 126 -3.59 -15.28 21.44
C VAL A 126 -5.11 -15.48 21.40
N SER A 127 -5.75 -15.52 22.57
CA SER A 127 -7.21 -15.62 22.69
C SER A 127 -7.92 -14.35 22.20
N ASN A 128 -9.15 -14.51 21.69
CA ASN A 128 -9.95 -13.42 21.10
C ASN A 128 -10.13 -12.20 22.04
N GLU A 129 -10.26 -12.43 23.34
CA GLU A 129 -10.38 -11.37 24.36
C GLU A 129 -9.13 -10.46 24.38
N VAL A 130 -7.95 -11.06 24.28
CA VAL A 130 -6.66 -10.34 24.27
C VAL A 130 -6.44 -9.63 22.93
N GLN A 131 -6.94 -10.20 21.81
CA GLN A 131 -6.84 -9.55 20.49
C GLN A 131 -7.56 -8.20 20.47
N GLY A 132 -8.73 -8.11 21.08
CA GLY A 132 -9.49 -6.85 21.19
C GLY A 132 -8.73 -5.76 21.96
N GLY A 133 -8.06 -6.13 23.05
CA GLY A 133 -7.21 -5.23 23.85
C GLY A 133 -6.02 -4.69 23.05
N ILE A 134 -5.29 -5.55 22.34
CA ILE A 134 -4.14 -5.15 21.51
C ILE A 134 -4.57 -4.17 20.40
N LEU A 135 -5.70 -4.43 19.75
CA LEU A 135 -6.26 -3.53 18.74
C LEU A 135 -6.64 -2.17 19.33
N GLY A 136 -7.18 -2.16 20.55
CA GLY A 136 -7.50 -0.94 21.31
C GLY A 136 -6.25 -0.10 21.60
N GLU A 137 -5.16 -0.72 22.07
CA GLU A 137 -3.91 -0.02 22.35
C GLU A 137 -3.26 0.55 21.08
N ILE A 138 -3.22 -0.21 19.98
CA ILE A 138 -2.67 0.28 18.70
C ILE A 138 -3.47 1.49 18.19
N LYS A 139 -4.79 1.49 18.38
CA LYS A 139 -5.64 2.65 18.06
C LYS A 139 -5.33 3.83 18.99
N GLY A 140 -5.17 3.60 20.30
CA GLY A 140 -4.79 4.64 21.26
C GLY A 140 -3.43 5.27 20.98
N VAL A 141 -2.48 4.50 20.44
CA VAL A 141 -1.18 5.04 20.00
C VAL A 141 -1.33 6.05 18.87
N LYS A 142 -2.33 5.95 17.97
CA LYS A 142 -2.56 6.96 16.93
C LYS A 142 -2.90 8.34 17.50
N GLU A 143 -3.52 8.42 18.67
CA GLU A 143 -3.87 9.69 19.31
C GLU A 143 -2.68 10.34 20.04
N GLY A 144 -1.63 9.57 20.34
CA GLY A 144 -0.43 10.03 21.04
C GLY A 144 0.73 10.51 20.16
N ILE A 145 0.63 10.43 18.82
CA ILE A 145 1.68 10.90 17.89
C ILE A 145 1.33 12.30 17.35
N SER A 146 0.93 13.22 18.23
CA SER A 146 0.92 14.63 17.91
C SER A 146 2.29 15.23 18.19
N GLY A 147 3.05 15.51 17.13
CA GLY A 147 4.18 16.44 17.18
C GLY A 147 5.56 15.80 17.36
N ILE A 148 6.18 15.36 16.26
CA ILE A 148 7.62 15.59 16.12
C ILE A 148 7.75 17.03 15.66
N GLN A 149 8.09 17.93 16.60
CA GLN A 149 8.58 19.26 16.25
C GLN A 149 9.89 19.10 15.49
N GLN A 150 9.91 19.63 14.26
CA GLN A 150 11.15 19.88 13.54
C GLN A 150 11.98 20.91 14.32
N MET A 151 13.22 20.53 14.65
CA MET A 151 14.35 21.47 14.65
C MET A 151 15.27 21.08 13.50
#